data_AF-A0A932ZZJ0-F1
#
_entry.id   AF-A0A932ZZJ0-F1
#
_cell.length_a   1.000
_cell.length_b   1.000
_cell.length_c   1.000
_cell.angle_alpha   90.00
_cell.angle_beta   90.00
_cell.angle_gamma   90.00
#
_symmetry.space_group_name_H-M   'P 1'
#
loop_
_entity.id
_entity.type
_entity.pdbx_description
1 polymer ?
#
loop_
_entity_poly.entity_id
_entity_poly.type
_entity_poly.pdbx_seq_one_letter_code
_entity_poly.pdbx_strand_id
1 'polypeptide(L)'
;MSIIQMLIMVFALFAGTRTVLQFRRGAVTRSWLLFWILFWMVAGTVAALPQTADTLARIVGVGRGADVVIYFSLIVIFYLIFRLYVKIEQGEGEITRLVRKLSMDDLDKRD
;
A
#
# COMPACT_ATOMS: atom_id res chain seq x y z
N MET A 1 -30.34 -2.58 0.00
CA MET A 1 -28.91 -2.51 0.35
C MET A 1 -28.23 -3.70 -0.28
N SER A 2 -27.40 -3.48 -1.30
CA SER A 2 -26.70 -4.58 -1.98
C SER A 2 -25.65 -5.16 -1.03
N ILE A 3 -25.49 -6.49 -1.00
CA ILE A 3 -24.51 -7.21 -0.16
C ILE A 3 -23.10 -6.61 -0.27
N ILE A 4 -22.74 -6.14 -1.47
CA ILE A 4 -21.48 -5.46 -1.77
C ILE A 4 -21.29 -4.17 -0.95
N GLN A 5 -22.34 -3.35 -0.77
CA GLN A 5 -22.26 -2.13 0.05
C GLN A 5 -22.03 -2.46 1.53
N MET A 6 -22.63 -3.54 2.02
CA MET A 6 -22.43 -3.98 3.40
C MET A 6 -21.00 -4.48 3.63
N LEU A 7 -20.46 -5.26 2.71
CA LEU A 7 -19.07 -5.73 2.74
C LEU A 7 -18.06 -4.57 2.72
N ILE A 8 -18.27 -3.58 1.85
CA ILE A 8 -17.40 -2.40 1.74
C ILE A 8 -17.45 -1.58 3.01
N MET A 9 -18.62 -1.38 3.61
CA MET A 9 -18.77 -0.61 4.84
C MET A 9 -18.07 -1.28 6.03
N VAL A 10 -18.18 -2.61 6.15
CA VAL A 10 -17.43 -3.38 7.16
C VAL A 10 -15.92 -3.30 6.89
N PHE A 11 -15.50 -3.38 5.63
CA PHE A 11 -14.09 -3.26 5.26
C PHE A 11 -13.53 -1.85 5.56
N ALA A 12 -14.30 -0.80 5.30
CA ALA A 12 -13.92 0.59 5.61
C ALA A 12 -13.76 0.82 7.12
N LEU A 13 -14.65 0.25 7.94
CA LEU A 13 -14.53 0.29 9.40
C LEU A 13 -13.29 -0.48 9.89
N PHE A 14 -13.06 -1.68 9.35
CA PHE A 14 -11.88 -2.47 9.68
C PHE A 14 -10.58 -1.75 9.31
N ALA A 15 -10.55 -1.16 8.11
CA ALA A 15 -9.45 -0.38 7.58
C ALA A 15 -9.16 0.89 8.38
N GLY A 16 -10.21 1.62 8.78
CA GLY A 16 -10.10 2.78 9.66
C GLY A 16 -9.50 2.38 11.01
N THR A 17 -10.01 1.30 11.62
CA THR A 17 -9.50 0.78 12.90
C THR A 17 -8.04 0.36 12.80
N ARG A 18 -7.64 -0.34 11.71
CA ARG A 18 -6.25 -0.72 11.45
C ARG A 18 -5.32 0.48 11.29
N THR A 19 -5.75 1.50 10.56
CA THR A 19 -4.97 2.73 10.34
C THR A 19 -4.74 3.48 11.66
N VAL A 20 -5.77 3.57 12.50
CA VAL A 20 -5.68 4.17 13.84
C VAL A 20 -4.78 3.35 14.76
N LEU A 21 -4.85 2.01 14.73
CA LEU A 21 -3.96 1.16 15.51
C LEU A 21 -2.49 1.30 15.09
N GLN A 22 -2.23 1.47 13.79
CA GLN A 22 -0.87 1.62 13.28
C GLN A 22 -0.26 2.99 13.63
N PHE A 23 -1.10 4.03 13.76
CA PHE A 23 -0.68 5.33 14.28
C PHE A 23 -0.32 5.29 15.77
N ARG A 24 -1.13 4.63 16.60
CA ARG A 24 -0.90 4.57 18.06
C ARG A 24 0.35 3.77 18.44
N ARG A 25 0.87 2.95 17.53
CA ARG A 25 2.10 2.17 17.73
C ARG A 25 3.39 2.93 17.36
N GLY A 26 3.31 4.20 16.92
CA GLY A 26 4.49 5.03 16.63
C GLY A 26 5.34 4.60 15.43
N ALA A 27 4.94 3.54 14.72
CA ALA A 27 5.68 2.94 13.61
C ALA A 27 5.56 3.71 12.28
N VAL A 28 4.88 4.86 12.28
CA VAL A 28 4.40 5.53 11.07
C VAL A 28 4.56 7.05 11.17
N THR A 29 5.32 7.65 10.26
CA THR A 29 5.49 9.11 10.15
C THR A 29 4.15 9.79 9.84
N ARG A 30 3.93 11.01 10.33
CA ARG A 30 2.68 11.79 10.15
C ARG A 30 2.22 11.89 8.68
N SER A 31 3.15 11.94 7.74
CA SER A 31 2.90 11.93 6.30
C SER A 31 2.27 10.62 5.80
N TRP A 32 2.72 9.47 6.30
CA TRP A 32 2.20 8.16 5.91
C TRP A 32 0.80 7.91 6.45
N LEU A 33 0.47 8.44 7.63
CA LEU A 33 -0.89 8.42 8.14
C LEU A 33 -1.85 9.22 7.25
N LEU A 34 -1.47 10.46 6.89
CA LEU A 34 -2.28 11.30 6.01
C LEU A 34 -2.51 10.64 4.64
N PHE A 35 -1.48 10.00 4.09
CA PHE A 35 -1.59 9.22 2.86
C PHE A 35 -2.64 8.10 2.98
N TRP A 36 -2.59 7.30 4.05
CA TRP A 36 -3.54 6.20 4.25
C TRP A 36 -4.96 6.68 4.49
N ILE A 37 -5.16 7.76 5.26
CA ILE A 37 -6.49 8.35 5.45
C ILE A 37 -7.07 8.83 4.12
N LEU A 38 -6.27 9.52 3.31
CA LEU A 38 -6.71 10.00 2.00
C LEU A 38 -7.02 8.82 1.06
N PHE A 39 -6.20 7.77 1.09
CA PHE A 39 -6.43 6.55 0.32
C PHE A 39 -7.76 5.88 0.68
N TRP A 40 -8.05 5.72 1.99
CA TRP A 40 -9.31 5.13 2.45
C TRP A 40 -10.53 6.01 2.15
N MET A 41 -10.40 7.33 2.20
CA MET A 41 -11.44 8.27 1.76
C MET A 41 -11.76 8.11 0.28
N VAL A 42 -10.74 8.02 -0.58
CA VAL A 42 -10.91 7.82 -2.02
C VAL A 42 -11.56 6.45 -2.29
N ALA A 43 -11.07 5.39 -1.65
CA ALA A 43 -11.64 4.05 -1.79
C ALA A 43 -13.10 3.99 -1.32
N GLY A 44 -13.42 4.62 -0.19
CA GLY A 44 -14.78 4.73 0.33
C GLY A 44 -15.72 5.50 -0.60
N THR A 45 -15.24 6.59 -1.21
CA THR A 45 -16.02 7.40 -2.16
C THR A 45 -16.32 6.62 -3.44
N VAL A 46 -15.31 5.97 -4.03
CA VAL A 46 -15.46 5.11 -5.22
C VAL A 46 -16.44 3.97 -4.95
N ALA A 47 -16.39 3.40 -3.75
CA ALA A 47 -17.25 2.31 -3.37
C ALA A 47 -18.70 2.73 -3.04
N ALA A 48 -18.91 3.93 -2.51
CA ALA A 48 -20.23 4.47 -2.19
C ALA A 48 -21.02 4.94 -3.44
N LEU A 49 -20.31 5.34 -4.51
CA LEU A 49 -20.89 5.94 -5.72
C LEU A 49 -20.46 5.17 -6.99
N PRO A 50 -21.07 4.01 -7.30
CA PRO A 50 -20.75 3.24 -8.52
C PRO A 50 -20.97 4.03 -9.82
N GLN A 51 -21.83 5.06 -9.80
CA GLN A 51 -22.07 5.97 -10.93
C GLN A 51 -20.82 6.80 -11.33
N THR A 52 -19.92 7.09 -10.39
CA THR A 52 -18.65 7.77 -10.71
C THR A 52 -17.68 6.82 -11.42
N ALA A 53 -17.65 5.56 -10.97
CA ALA A 53 -16.88 4.51 -11.63
C ALA A 53 -17.41 4.24 -13.05
N ASP A 54 -18.73 4.24 -13.27
CA ASP A 54 -19.32 4.06 -14.61
C ASP A 54 -19.03 5.23 -15.57
N THR A 55 -18.83 6.44 -15.05
CA THR A 55 -18.43 7.59 -15.88
C THR A 55 -16.97 7.47 -16.32
N LEU A 56 -16.08 7.02 -15.42
CA LEU A 56 -14.71 6.65 -15.77
C LEU A 56 -14.68 5.45 -16.74
N ALA A 57 -15.55 4.45 -16.55
CA ALA A 57 -15.66 3.28 -17.41
C ALA A 57 -15.97 3.66 -18.87
N ARG A 58 -16.87 4.63 -19.07
CA ARG A 58 -17.21 5.14 -20.41
C ARG A 58 -16.05 5.85 -21.12
N ILE A 59 -15.17 6.51 -20.38
CA ILE A 59 -13.97 7.17 -20.94
C ILE A 59 -12.89 6.13 -21.27
N VAL A 60 -12.72 5.12 -20.41
CA VAL A 60 -11.72 4.05 -20.57
C VAL A 60 -12.19 2.97 -21.55
N GLY A 61 -13.48 2.94 -21.91
CA GLY A 61 -14.06 1.98 -22.86
C GLY A 61 -14.37 0.60 -22.25
N VAL A 62 -14.57 0.52 -20.93
CA VAL A 62 -14.81 -0.73 -20.21
C VAL A 62 -16.28 -0.79 -19.75
N GLY A 63 -16.93 -1.94 -19.91
CA GLY A 63 -18.38 -2.10 -19.69
C GLY A 63 -18.85 -1.91 -18.24
N ARG A 64 -17.94 -1.90 -17.25
CA ARG A 64 -18.25 -1.73 -15.82
C ARG A 64 -17.17 -0.90 -15.13
N GLY A 65 -17.55 0.09 -14.32
CA GLY A 65 -16.61 0.92 -13.57
C GLY A 65 -15.73 0.16 -12.58
N ALA A 66 -16.21 -0.95 -12.04
CA ALA A 66 -15.44 -1.80 -11.13
C ALA A 66 -14.19 -2.41 -11.80
N ASP A 67 -14.29 -2.77 -13.08
CA ASP A 67 -13.20 -3.45 -13.79
C ASP A 67 -12.02 -2.50 -14.03
N VAL A 68 -12.29 -1.22 -14.28
CA VAL A 68 -11.26 -0.17 -14.38
C VAL A 68 -10.48 -0.03 -13.07
N VAL A 69 -11.19 0.00 -11.93
CA VAL A 69 -10.56 0.08 -10.61
C VAL A 69 -9.69 -1.15 -10.34
N ILE A 70 -10.18 -2.34 -10.72
CA ILE A 70 -9.41 -3.59 -10.57
C ILE A 70 -8.14 -3.52 -11.41
N TYR A 71 -8.22 -3.19 -12.70
CA TYR A 71 -7.02 -3.10 -13.55
C TYR A 71 -6.01 -2.08 -13.05
N PHE A 72 -6.49 -0.89 -12.65
CA PHE A 72 -5.62 0.14 -12.10
C PHE A 72 -4.95 -0.32 -10.79
N SER A 73 -5.71 -0.95 -9.89
CA SER A 73 -5.18 -1.48 -8.63
C SER A 73 -4.12 -2.55 -8.88
N LEU A 74 -4.32 -3.39 -9.89
CA LEU A 74 -3.40 -4.48 -10.24
C LEU A 74 -2.07 -3.90 -10.72
N ILE A 75 -2.10 -2.93 -11.65
CA ILE A 75 -0.90 -2.21 -12.11
C ILE A 75 -0.15 -1.57 -10.94
N VAL A 76 -0.88 -0.85 -10.06
CA VAL A 76 -0.29 -0.18 -8.90
C VAL A 76 0.33 -1.20 -7.94
N ILE A 77 -0.36 -2.29 -7.62
CA ILE A 77 0.14 -3.35 -6.74
C ILE A 77 1.40 -3.98 -7.31
N PHE A 78 1.42 -4.33 -8.61
CA PHE A 78 2.61 -4.87 -9.26
C PHE A 78 3.81 -3.92 -9.16
N TYR A 79 3.58 -2.62 -9.39
CA TYR A 79 4.63 -1.62 -9.23
C TYR A 79 5.13 -1.51 -7.77
N LEU A 80 4.22 -1.54 -6.78
CA LEU A 80 4.61 -1.52 -5.37
C LEU A 80 5.40 -2.76 -4.97
N ILE A 81 5.01 -3.95 -5.44
CA ILE A 81 5.73 -5.21 -5.19
C ILE A 81 7.14 -5.11 -5.78
N PHE A 82 7.26 -4.65 -7.03
CA PHE A 82 8.57 -4.45 -7.66
C PHE A 82 9.44 -3.47 -6.86
N ARG A 83 8.89 -2.33 -6.45
CA ARG A 83 9.61 -1.34 -5.64
C ARG A 83 10.03 -1.90 -4.28
N LEU A 84 9.19 -2.72 -3.66
CA LEU A 84 9.50 -3.38 -2.40
C LEU A 84 10.64 -4.38 -2.57
N TYR A 85 10.61 -5.18 -3.64
CA TYR A 85 11.68 -6.12 -3.97
C TYR A 85 13.03 -5.41 -4.13
N VAL A 86 13.08 -4.30 -4.88
CA VAL A 86 14.30 -3.49 -5.02
C VAL A 86 14.82 -2.97 -3.67
N LYS A 87 13.93 -2.55 -2.77
CA LYS A 87 14.33 -2.10 -1.42
C LYS A 87 14.89 -3.24 -0.57
N ILE A 88 14.34 -4.45 -0.69
CA ILE A 88 14.84 -5.63 0.02
C ILE A 88 16.25 -5.95 -0.46
N GLU A 89 16.47 -6.02 -1.77
CA GLU A 89 17.78 -6.28 -2.38
C GLU A 89 18.85 -5.26 -1.92
N GLN A 90 18.49 -3.97 -1.90
CA GLN A 90 19.39 -2.92 -1.40
C GLN A 90 19.75 -3.13 0.08
N GLY A 91 18.75 -3.51 0.90
CA GLY A 91 18.96 -3.81 2.31
C GLY A 91 19.89 -5.01 2.52
N GLU A 92 19.70 -6.09 1.77
CA GLU A 92 20.59 -7.27 1.81
C GLU A 92 22.04 -6.90 1.43
N GLY A 93 22.22 -6.03 0.44
CA GLY A 93 23.52 -5.51 0.05
C GLY A 93 24.18 -4.61 1.11
N GLU A 94 23.41 -3.83 1.87
CA GLU A 94 23.91 -3.05 3.01
C GLU A 94 24.32 -3.95 4.18
N ILE A 95 23.51 -4.95 4.53
CA ILE A 95 23.82 -5.92 5.58
C ILE A 95 25.11 -6.68 5.23
N THR A 96 25.23 -7.15 3.98
CA THR A 96 26.42 -7.86 3.51
C THR A 96 27.69 -7.01 3.65
N ARG A 97 27.62 -5.73 3.26
CA ARG A 97 28.75 -4.79 3.40
C ARG A 97 29.09 -4.53 4.87
N LEU A 98 28.08 -4.39 5.73
CA LEU A 98 28.26 -4.19 7.16
C LEU A 98 28.96 -5.38 7.82
N VAL A 99 28.49 -6.60 7.55
CA VAL A 99 29.09 -7.83 8.08
C VAL A 99 30.53 -7.97 7.61
N ARG A 100 30.82 -7.73 6.32
CA ARG A 100 32.19 -7.77 5.78
C ARG A 100 33.12 -6.79 6.50
N LYS A 101 32.66 -5.56 6.71
CA LYS A 101 33.44 -4.53 7.41
C LYS A 101 33.73 -4.95 8.86
N LEU A 102 32.72 -5.43 9.58
CA LEU A 102 32.89 -5.92 10.95
C LEU A 102 33.90 -7.07 11.03
N SER A 103 33.86 -8.02 10.09
CA SER A 103 34.83 -9.12 10.04
C SER A 103 36.26 -8.65 9.75
N MET A 104 36.44 -7.65 8.88
CA MET A 104 37.78 -7.08 8.62
C MET A 104 38.31 -6.31 9.83
N ASP A 105 37.49 -5.46 10.44
CA ASP A 105 37.86 -4.70 11.63
C ASP A 105 38.23 -5.61 12.83
N ASP A 106 37.62 -6.80 12.93
CA ASP A 106 37.95 -7.80 13.97
C ASP A 106 39.26 -8.55 13.69
N LEU A 107 39.65 -8.72 12.42
CA LEU A 107 40.94 -9.29 12.05
C LEU A 107 42.08 -8.31 12.37
N ASP A 108 41.93 -7.04 11.98
CA ASP A 108 42.93 -5.98 12.24
C ASP A 108 43.19 -5.73 13.74
N LYS A 109 42.23 -6.05 14.63
CA LYS A 109 42.39 -5.92 16.10
C LYS A 109 43.11 -7.10 16.76
N ARG A 110 43.27 -8.22 16.04
CA ARG A 110 43.88 -9.44 16.57
C ARG A 110 45.37 -9.56 16.26
N ASP A 111 45.87 -8.73 15.36
CA ASP A 111 47.30 -8.54 15.05
C ASP A 111 47.85 -7.30 15.78
#